data_AF-A0A1F8F0M4-F1
#
_entry.id   AF-A0A1F8F0M4-F1
#
_cell.length_a   1.000
_cell.length_b   1.000
_cell.length_c   1.000
_cell.angle_alpha   90.00
_cell.angle_beta   90.00
_cell.angle_gamma   90.00
#
_symmetry.space_group_name_H-M   'P 1'
#
loop_
_entity.id
_entity.type
_entity.pdbx_description
1 polymer ?
#
loop_
_entity_poly.entity_id
_entity_poly.type
_entity_poly.pdbx_seq_one_letter_code
_entity_poly.pdbx_strand_id
1 'polypeptide(L)' 'ALKPKNLIACPHCHKMIMPHIVCKFCGFYKNREVVNVLAKVLKKKEKHTHKA' A
#
# COMPACT_ATOMS: atom_id res chain seq x y z
N ALA A 1 -2.04 24.30 -16.26
CA ALA A 1 -3.09 23.61 -15.48
C ALA A 1 -2.64 22.17 -15.17
N LEU A 2 -2.98 21.64 -13.99
CA LEU A 2 -2.65 20.26 -13.58
C LEU A 2 -3.71 19.29 -14.11
N LYS A 3 -3.29 18.16 -14.70
CA LYS A 3 -4.21 17.13 -15.21
C LYS A 3 -4.64 16.19 -14.06
N PRO A 4 -5.94 15.82 -13.96
CA PRO A 4 -6.41 14.88 -12.95
C PRO A 4 -5.87 13.47 -13.19
N LYS A 5 -5.64 12.72 -12.11
CA LYS A 5 -5.21 11.32 -12.17
C LYS A 5 -6.40 10.39 -12.07
N ASN A 6 -6.44 9.38 -12.93
CA ASN A 6 -7.46 8.34 -12.88
C ASN A 6 -7.08 7.28 -11.83
N LEU A 7 -7.93 7.17 -10.80
CA LEU A 7 -7.79 6.19 -9.74
C LEU A 7 -8.91 5.15 -9.87
N ILE A 8 -8.62 3.91 -9.48
CA ILE A 8 -9.55 2.78 -9.49
C ILE A 8 -9.68 2.18 -8.10
N ALA A 9 -10.83 1.59 -7.78
CA ALA A 9 -11.01 0.87 -6.53
C ALA A 9 -10.18 -0.42 -6.50
N CYS A 10 -9.46 -0.66 -5.41
CA CYS A 10 -8.74 -1.91 -5.19
C CYS A 10 -9.73 -3.07 -5.01
N PRO A 11 -9.56 -4.22 -5.71
CA PRO A 11 -10.50 -5.35 -5.62
C PRO A 11 -10.52 -6.03 -4.25
N HIS A 12 -9.51 -5.83 -3.41
CA HIS A 12 -9.41 -6.48 -2.10
C HIS A 12 -9.91 -5.60 -0.95
N CYS A 13 -9.58 -4.30 -0.97
CA CYS A 13 -9.88 -3.40 0.16
C CYS A 13 -10.69 -2.16 -0.23
N HIS A 14 -11.14 -2.06 -1.49
CA HIS A 14 -12.00 -1.00 -2.03
C HIS A 14 -11.46 0.44 -1.92
N LYS A 15 -10.17 0.61 -1.57
CA LYS A 15 -9.54 1.93 -1.54
C LYS A 15 -9.12 2.36 -2.94
N MET A 16 -9.17 3.67 -3.18
CA MET A 16 -8.73 4.26 -4.45
C MET A 16 -7.21 4.11 -4.60
N ILE A 17 -6.79 3.46 -5.67
CA ILE A 17 -5.39 3.22 -6.03
C ILE A 17 -5.15 3.60 -7.48
N MET A 18 -3.88 3.78 -7.84
CA MET A 18 -3.50 3.92 -9.25
C MET A 18 -3.65 2.55 -9.93
N PRO A 19 -4.03 2.48 -11.21
CA PRO A 19 -4.00 1.22 -11.94
C PRO A 19 -2.56 0.69 -12.09
N HIS A 20 -2.41 -0.61 -12.34
CA HIS A 20 -1.14 -1.32 -12.53
C HIS A 20 -0.13 -1.26 -11.37
N ILE A 21 -0.56 -0.88 -10.15
CA ILE A 21 0.31 -0.92 -8.96
C ILE A 21 -0.23 -1.86 -7.88
N VAL A 22 0.68 -2.34 -7.04
CA VAL A 22 0.33 -3.02 -5.79
C VAL A 22 -0.42 -2.04 -4.89
N CYS A 23 -1.51 -2.49 -4.26
CA CYS A 23 -2.25 -1.64 -3.33
C CYS A 23 -1.36 -1.28 -2.14
N LYS A 24 -1.11 0.03 -1.93
CA LYS A 24 -0.28 0.49 -0.80
C LYS A 24 -0.92 0.26 0.56
N PHE A 25 -2.23 0.02 0.60
CA PHE A 25 -2.98 -0.14 1.82
C PHE A 25 -3.06 -1.59 2.27
N CYS A 26 -3.39 -2.51 1.37
CA CYS A 26 -3.48 -3.94 1.70
C CYS A 26 -2.28 -4.77 1.24
N GLY A 27 -1.44 -4.25 0.33
CA GLY A 27 -0.26 -4.98 -0.15
C GLY A 27 -0.54 -6.06 -1.21
N PHE A 28 -1.79 -6.16 -1.68
CA PHE A 28 -2.21 -7.14 -2.66
C PHE A 28 -2.06 -6.65 -4.10
N TYR A 29 -1.72 -7.57 -5.00
CA TYR A 29 -1.79 -7.43 -6.45
C TYR A 29 -2.24 -8.75 -7.06
N LYS A 30 -3.30 -8.72 -7.88
CA LYS A 30 -3.90 -9.92 -8.51
C LYS A 30 -4.17 -11.06 -7.51
N ASN A 31 -4.84 -10.75 -6.39
CA ASN A 31 -5.19 -11.69 -5.32
C ASN A 31 -3.99 -12.39 -4.65
N ARG A 32 -2.78 -11.88 -4.83
CA ARG A 32 -1.59 -12.32 -4.09
C ARG A 32 -1.11 -11.21 -3.19
N GLU A 33 -0.76 -11.55 -1.97
CA GLU A 33 -0.08 -10.64 -1.05
C GLU A 33 1.37 -10.51 -1.51
N VAL A 34 1.71 -9.37 -2.13
CA VAL A 34 3.07 -9.09 -2.59
C VAL A 34 3.86 -8.36 -1.50
N VAL A 35 3.16 -7.62 -0.64
CA VAL A 35 3.75 -6.84 0.43
C VAL A 35 2.98 -7.08 1.72
N ASN A 36 3.62 -7.75 2.69
CA ASN A 36 3.07 -7.81 4.04
C ASN A 36 3.22 -6.44 4.72
N VAL A 37 2.13 -5.67 4.71
CA VAL A 37 2.09 -4.30 5.23
C VAL A 37 2.29 -4.30 6.75
N LEU A 38 1.74 -5.30 7.45
CA LEU A 38 1.88 -5.43 8.91
C LEU A 38 3.34 -5.60 9.33
N ALA A 39 4.04 -6.55 8.72
CA ALA A 39 5.45 -6.81 9.00
C ALA A 39 6.33 -5.59 8.74
N LYS A 40 6.05 -4.82 7.67
CA LYS A 40 6.77 -3.56 7.38
C LYS A 40 6.53 -2.48 8.43
N VAL A 41 5.29 -2.36 8.93
CA VAL A 41 4.96 -1.36 9.96
C VAL A 41 5.67 -1.68 11.27
N LEU A 42 5.70 -2.94 11.70
CA LEU A 42 6.38 -3.36 12.93
C LEU A 42 7.88 -3.06 12.88
N LYS A 43 8.57 -3.52 11.83
CA LYS A 43 10.01 -3.25 11.64
C LYS A 43 10.35 -1.76 11.62
N LYS A 44 9.46 -0.94 11.05
CA LYS A 44 9.65 0.52 11.02
C LYS A 44 9.48 1.14 12.41
N LYS A 45 8.54 0.65 13.22
CA LYS A 45 8.35 1.10 14.61
C LYS A 45 9.58 0.75 15.45
N GLU A 46 10.05 -0.49 15.41
CA GLU A 46 11.26 -0.94 16.12
C GLU A 46 12.47 -0.09 15.72
N LYS A 47 12.68 0.13 14.42
CA LYS A 47 13.77 1.00 13.96
C LYS A 47 13.65 2.44 14.46
N HIS A 48 12.44 2.96 14.62
CA HIS A 48 12.22 4.31 15.15
C HIS A 48 12.44 4.38 16.66
N THR A 49 12.05 3.34 17.41
CA THR A 49 12.28 3.27 18.86
C THR A 49 13.76 3.12 19.21
N HIS A 50 14.52 2.34 18.44
CA HIS A 50 15.97 2.15 18.66
C HIS A 50 16.84 3.31 18.14
N LYS A 51 16.24 4.32 17.49
CA LYS A 51 16.95 5.49 16.95
C LYS A 51 16.76 6.75 17.82
N ALA A 52 15.86 6.70 18.81
CA ALA A 52 15.70 7.73 19.84
C ALA A 52 16.70 7.48 20.98
#